data_AF-A0A651DNN3-F1
#
_entry.id   AF-A0A651DNN3-F1
#
_cell.length_a   1.000
_cell.length_b   1.000
_cell.length_c   1.000
_cell.angle_alpha   90.00
_cell.angle_beta   90.00
_cell.angle_gamma   90.00
#
_symmetry.space_group_name_H-M   'P 1'
#
loop_
_entity.id
_entity.type
_entity.pdbx_description
1 polymer ?
#
loop_
_entity_poly.entity_id
_entity_poly.type
_entity_poly.pdbx_seq_one_letter_code
_entity_poly.pdbx_strand_id
1 'polypeptide(L)'
;MNHPSFEDAPMAKNEEKVMEFVKSELKKNPSASTTELFEKAKKVDSGVNQLSLRQFNARFPLQIKRKESLAKGGGRRRTSRRTRRSSRERRENMRDLLMRFASDLSAAEERKDLVQILAKVDDYVDDAMKIAGR
;
A
#
# COMPACT_ATOMS: atom_id res chain seq x y z
N MET A 1 -13.49 -4.32 -51.68
CA MET A 1 -13.77 -4.75 -50.29
C MET A 1 -13.57 -3.54 -49.40
N ASN A 2 -14.65 -2.81 -49.11
CA ASN A 2 -14.60 -1.60 -48.28
C ASN A 2 -14.53 -2.03 -46.81
N HIS A 3 -13.45 -1.64 -46.15
CA HIS A 3 -13.37 -1.64 -44.70
C HIS A 3 -14.47 -0.72 -44.13
N PRO A 4 -15.30 -1.16 -43.17
CA PRO A 4 -16.18 -0.25 -42.46
C PRO A 4 -15.31 0.64 -41.57
N SER A 5 -15.36 1.93 -41.87
CA SER A 5 -14.80 3.02 -41.09
C SER A 5 -15.28 2.94 -39.64
N PHE A 6 -14.36 3.09 -38.70
CA PHE A 6 -14.59 3.24 -37.27
C PHE A 6 -15.27 4.61 -37.04
N GLU A 7 -16.58 4.68 -37.28
CA GLU A 7 -17.41 5.83 -36.94
C GLU A 7 -17.39 6.04 -35.41
N ASP A 8 -16.81 7.16 -35.01
CA ASP A 8 -17.20 8.00 -33.87
C ASP A 8 -17.83 7.31 -32.66
N ALA A 9 -17.00 6.84 -31.72
CA ALA A 9 -17.45 6.60 -30.35
C ALA A 9 -17.68 7.95 -29.63
N PRO A 10 -18.93 8.36 -29.30
CA PRO A 10 -19.21 9.62 -28.59
C PRO A 10 -18.52 9.70 -27.21
N MET A 11 -18.17 8.56 -26.63
CA MET A 11 -17.46 8.45 -25.35
C MET A 11 -16.02 8.99 -25.40
N ALA A 12 -15.30 8.83 -26.51
CA ALA A 12 -13.87 9.17 -26.58
C ALA A 12 -13.63 10.69 -26.61
N LYS A 13 -14.45 11.44 -27.35
CA LYS A 13 -14.33 12.91 -27.46
C LYS A 13 -14.66 13.63 -26.14
N ASN A 14 -15.54 13.07 -25.31
CA ASN A 14 -15.85 13.66 -24.01
C ASN A 14 -14.81 13.29 -22.95
N GLU A 15 -14.20 12.11 -23.04
CA GLU A 15 -13.15 11.67 -22.12
C GLU A 15 -11.92 12.60 -22.16
N GLU A 16 -11.54 13.07 -23.35
CA GLU A 16 -10.44 14.03 -23.52
C GLU A 16 -10.75 15.39 -22.86
N LYS A 17 -11.97 15.91 -23.01
CA LYS A 17 -12.40 17.16 -22.35
C LYS A 17 -12.36 17.04 -20.84
N VAL A 18 -12.83 15.92 -20.29
CA VAL A 18 -12.76 15.64 -18.85
C VAL A 18 -11.31 15.53 -18.39
N MET A 19 -10.44 14.91 -19.19
CA MET A 19 -9.01 14.80 -18.89
C MET A 19 -8.32 16.17 -18.85
N GLU A 20 -8.59 17.05 -19.81
CA GLU A 20 -8.04 18.42 -19.83
C GLU A 20 -8.55 19.25 -18.65
N PHE A 21 -9.84 19.15 -18.34
CA PHE A 21 -10.44 19.83 -17.20
C PHE A 21 -9.78 19.38 -15.89
N VAL A 22 -9.69 18.07 -15.64
CA VAL A 22 -9.07 17.50 -14.43
C VAL A 22 -7.58 17.85 -14.37
N LYS A 23 -6.87 17.89 -15.50
CA LYS A 23 -5.47 18.33 -15.57
C LYS A 23 -5.32 19.80 -15.19
N SER A 24 -6.20 20.68 -15.66
CA SER A 24 -6.18 22.09 -15.29
C SER A 24 -6.44 22.28 -13.79
N GLU A 25 -7.36 21.50 -13.23
CA GLU A 25 -7.75 21.57 -11.82
C GLU A 25 -6.67 21.01 -10.90
N LEU A 26 -6.04 19.90 -11.29
CA LEU A 26 -4.88 19.35 -10.57
C LEU A 26 -3.63 20.24 -10.67
N LYS A 27 -3.46 20.98 -11.78
CA LYS A 27 -2.35 21.94 -11.90
C LYS A 27 -2.54 23.15 -10.97
N LYS A 28 -3.79 23.62 -10.82
CA LYS A 28 -4.13 24.69 -9.88
C LYS A 28 -4.09 24.21 -8.43
N ASN A 29 -4.64 23.01 -8.17
CA ASN A 29 -4.78 22.42 -6.84
C ASN A 29 -4.27 20.96 -6.85
N PRO A 30 -2.96 20.72 -6.65
CA PRO A 30 -2.37 19.37 -6.69
C PRO A 30 -2.91 18.41 -5.63
N SER A 31 -3.42 18.95 -4.54
CA SER A 31 -4.00 18.24 -3.39
C SER A 31 -5.53 18.13 -3.43
N ALA A 32 -6.19 18.59 -4.49
CA ALA A 32 -7.65 18.50 -4.61
C ALA A 32 -8.14 17.07 -4.39
N SER A 33 -9.25 16.95 -3.65
CA SER A 33 -9.83 15.64 -3.37
C SER A 33 -10.42 15.03 -4.64
N THR A 34 -10.30 13.70 -4.77
CA THR A 34 -10.96 12.94 -5.84
C THR A 34 -12.47 13.18 -5.87
N THR A 35 -13.09 13.40 -4.71
CA THR A 35 -14.53 13.72 -4.59
C THR A 35 -14.87 15.06 -5.23
N GLU A 36 -14.07 16.09 -4.97
CA GLU A 36 -14.27 17.43 -5.54
C GLU A 36 -14.06 17.44 -7.06
N LEU A 37 -13.03 16.73 -7.53
CA LEU A 37 -12.75 16.58 -8.96
C LEU A 37 -13.89 15.85 -9.67
N PHE A 38 -14.47 14.83 -9.02
CA PHE A 38 -15.60 14.07 -9.56
C PHE A 38 -16.85 14.94 -9.66
N GLU A 39 -17.23 15.66 -8.60
CA GLU A 39 -18.39 16.56 -8.62
C GLU A 39 -18.27 17.67 -9.66
N LYS A 40 -17.07 18.24 -9.85
CA LYS A 40 -16.82 19.22 -10.90
C LYS A 40 -16.87 18.58 -12.29
N ALA A 41 -16.30 17.38 -12.45
CA ALA A 41 -16.31 16.67 -13.73
C ALA A 41 -17.71 16.24 -14.18
N LYS A 42 -18.62 15.89 -13.26
CA LYS A 42 -20.03 15.62 -13.55
C LYS A 42 -20.74 16.79 -14.23
N LYS A 43 -20.36 18.02 -13.89
CA LYS A 43 -20.93 19.25 -14.48
C LYS A 43 -20.43 19.49 -15.90
N VAL A 44 -19.28 18.93 -16.25
CA VAL A 44 -18.66 19.06 -17.59
C VAL A 44 -19.19 17.97 -18.53
N ASP A 45 -19.33 16.75 -18.04
CA ASP A 45 -19.91 15.64 -18.80
C ASP A 45 -20.74 14.72 -17.90
N SER A 46 -22.00 14.51 -18.30
CA SER A 46 -22.92 13.60 -17.62
C SER A 46 -22.49 12.13 -17.76
N GLY A 47 -21.65 11.80 -18.74
CA GLY A 47 -21.02 10.48 -18.88
C GLY A 47 -20.15 10.10 -17.67
N VAL A 48 -19.62 11.08 -16.94
CA VAL A 48 -18.83 10.84 -15.72
C VAL A 48 -19.70 10.27 -14.60
N ASN A 49 -21.01 10.52 -14.59
CA ASN A 49 -21.94 9.95 -13.59
C ASN A 49 -22.01 8.42 -13.65
N GLN A 50 -21.71 7.83 -14.80
CA GLN A 50 -21.73 6.36 -14.97
C GLN A 50 -20.49 5.69 -14.35
N LEU A 51 -19.48 6.47 -13.97
CA LEU A 51 -18.26 5.97 -13.36
C LEU A 51 -18.35 6.04 -11.84
N SER A 52 -17.88 4.99 -11.17
CA SER A 52 -17.61 5.07 -9.73
C SER A 52 -16.44 6.01 -9.44
N LEU A 53 -16.39 6.57 -8.22
CA LEU A 53 -15.28 7.43 -7.76
C LEU A 53 -13.91 6.77 -7.97
N ARG A 54 -13.84 5.43 -7.78
CA ARG A 54 -12.62 4.64 -8.00
C ARG A 54 -12.25 4.56 -9.48
N GLN A 55 -13.21 4.34 -10.37
CA GLN A 55 -12.97 4.30 -11.82
C GLN A 55 -12.58 5.67 -12.35
N PHE A 56 -13.25 6.73 -11.89
CA PHE A 56 -12.88 8.11 -12.21
C PHE A 56 -11.43 8.40 -11.79
N ASN A 57 -11.06 8.08 -10.53
CA ASN A 57 -9.69 8.26 -10.06
C ASN A 57 -8.66 7.52 -10.93
N ALA A 58 -8.95 6.27 -11.29
CA ALA A 58 -8.05 5.45 -12.10
C ALA A 58 -7.90 5.97 -13.55
N ARG A 59 -8.97 6.53 -14.13
CA ARG A 59 -8.98 7.01 -15.52
C ARG A 59 -8.39 8.41 -15.69
N PHE A 60 -8.73 9.38 -14.83
CA PHE A 60 -8.28 10.77 -15.04
C PHE A 60 -7.19 11.21 -14.06
N PRO A 61 -7.48 11.43 -12.75
CA PRO A 61 -6.50 12.02 -11.84
C PRO A 61 -5.22 11.20 -11.71
N LEU A 62 -5.33 9.87 -11.60
CA LEU A 62 -4.18 9.00 -11.44
C LEU A 62 -3.29 8.95 -12.69
N GLN A 63 -3.88 8.99 -13.88
CA GLN A 63 -3.10 9.00 -15.12
C GLN A 63 -2.29 10.28 -15.27
N ILE A 64 -2.88 11.43 -14.94
CA ILE A 64 -2.21 12.73 -14.97
C ILE A 64 -1.04 12.73 -13.97
N LYS A 65 -1.28 12.33 -12.72
CA LYS A 65 -0.25 12.25 -11.67
C LYS A 65 0.89 11.28 -12.06
N ARG A 66 0.57 10.15 -12.69
CA ARG A 66 1.57 9.20 -13.19
C ARG A 66 2.43 9.80 -14.29
N LYS A 67 1.84 10.45 -15.31
CA LYS A 67 2.57 11.13 -16.38
C LYS A 67 3.52 12.20 -15.79
N GLU A 68 3.06 12.98 -14.83
CA GLU A 68 3.89 13.97 -14.14
C GLU A 68 5.02 13.34 -13.32
N SER A 69 4.77 12.24 -12.60
CA SER A 69 5.79 11.54 -11.83
C SER A 69 6.86 10.86 -12.69
N LEU A 70 6.47 10.37 -13.87
CA LEU A 70 7.39 9.77 -14.85
C LEU A 70 8.28 10.85 -15.48
N ALA A 71 7.70 12.00 -15.83
CA ALA A 71 8.46 13.15 -16.34
C ALA A 71 9.46 13.70 -15.30
N LYS A 72 9.14 13.61 -14.00
CA LYS A 72 10.02 14.03 -12.88
C LYS A 72 11.07 12.98 -12.48
N GLY A 73 11.27 11.92 -13.26
CA GLY A 73 12.31 10.91 -12.99
C GLY A 73 11.99 9.95 -11.84
N GLY A 74 10.70 9.75 -11.52
CA GLY A 74 10.23 8.87 -10.45
C GLY A 74 10.36 7.37 -10.75
N GLY A 75 11.59 6.90 -10.97
CA GLY A 75 11.92 5.49 -11.14
C GLY A 75 11.57 4.66 -9.90
N ARG A 76 10.60 3.75 -10.08
CA ARG A 76 10.42 2.45 -9.38
C ARG A 76 11.05 2.37 -7.97
N ARG A 77 10.27 2.73 -6.94
CA ARG A 77 10.65 2.54 -5.51
C ARG A 77 11.05 1.09 -5.24
N ARG A 78 12.36 0.87 -5.00
CA ARG A 78 13.02 -0.38 -4.57
C ARG A 78 12.69 -0.78 -3.12
N THR A 79 11.44 -0.72 -2.68
CA THR A 79 11.11 -0.88 -1.23
C THR A 79 10.77 -2.32 -0.83
N SER A 80 10.59 -3.26 -1.75
CA SER A 80 10.07 -4.60 -1.40
C SER A 80 11.09 -5.57 -0.78
N ARG A 81 12.41 -5.42 -1.04
CA ARG A 81 13.41 -6.39 -0.56
C ARG A 81 13.80 -6.25 0.92
N ARG A 82 13.72 -5.04 1.47
CA ARG A 82 14.20 -4.77 2.85
C ARG A 82 13.26 -5.35 3.92
N THR A 83 11.96 -5.36 3.66
CA THR A 83 10.93 -5.85 4.60
C THR A 83 10.90 -7.37 4.75
N ARG A 84 11.33 -8.11 3.73
CA ARG A 84 11.40 -9.59 3.80
C ARG A 84 12.59 -10.06 4.63
N ARG A 85 13.73 -9.37 4.54
CA ARG A 85 14.93 -9.71 5.32
C ARG A 85 14.69 -9.51 6.83
N SER A 86 14.06 -8.39 7.22
CA SER A 86 13.73 -8.12 8.61
C SER A 86 12.63 -9.02 9.20
N SER A 87 11.75 -9.59 8.37
CA SER A 87 10.77 -10.58 8.83
C SER A 87 11.41 -11.93 9.11
N ARG A 88 12.36 -12.36 8.27
CA ARG A 88 13.09 -13.61 8.46
C ARG A 88 13.99 -13.57 9.70
N GLU A 89 14.77 -12.50 9.85
CA GLU A 89 15.65 -12.29 10.99
C GLU A 89 14.88 -12.27 12.32
N ARG A 90 13.71 -11.60 12.37
CA ARG A 90 12.84 -11.65 13.55
C ARG A 90 12.34 -13.05 13.89
N ARG A 91 12.02 -13.88 12.89
CA ARG A 91 11.60 -15.27 13.12
C ARG A 91 12.75 -16.13 13.63
N GLU A 92 13.94 -15.94 13.09
CA GLU A 92 15.15 -16.65 13.53
C GLU A 92 15.47 -16.30 14.99
N ASN A 93 15.45 -15.01 15.36
CA ASN A 93 15.68 -14.57 16.74
C ASN A 93 14.60 -15.10 17.71
N MET A 94 13.32 -15.08 17.30
CA MET A 94 12.23 -15.64 18.13
C MET A 94 12.39 -17.15 18.34
N ARG A 95 12.84 -17.87 17.30
CA ARG A 95 13.10 -19.30 17.39
C ARG A 95 14.22 -19.58 18.39
N ASP A 96 15.30 -18.81 18.35
CA ASP A 96 16.42 -18.99 19.27
C ASP A 96 16.02 -18.73 20.72
N LEU A 97 15.20 -17.71 20.96
CA LEU A 97 14.66 -17.42 22.30
C LEU A 97 13.81 -18.57 22.85
N LEU A 98 12.90 -19.11 22.02
CA LEU A 98 12.06 -20.26 22.41
C LEU A 98 12.89 -21.52 22.67
N MET A 99 13.95 -21.74 21.88
CA MET A 99 14.86 -22.87 22.09
C MET A 99 15.65 -22.74 23.39
N ARG A 100 16.07 -21.52 23.77
CA ARG A 100 16.71 -21.27 25.07
C ARG A 100 15.75 -21.58 26.22
N PHE A 101 14.53 -21.05 26.16
CA PHE A 101 13.51 -21.34 27.16
C PHE A 101 13.22 -22.84 27.30
N ALA A 102 13.07 -23.55 26.18
CA ALA A 102 12.85 -24.99 26.18
C ALA A 102 14.06 -25.76 26.76
N SER A 103 15.28 -25.29 26.49
CA SER A 103 16.50 -25.88 27.04
C SER A 103 16.56 -25.71 28.56
N ASP A 104 16.31 -24.51 29.05
CA ASP A 104 16.23 -24.23 30.49
C ASP A 104 15.16 -25.09 31.17
N LEU A 105 13.98 -25.19 30.57
CA LEU A 105 12.88 -26.03 31.08
C LEU A 105 13.27 -27.51 31.11
N SER A 106 13.98 -28.00 30.08
CA SER A 106 14.41 -29.39 30.00
C SER A 106 15.56 -29.74 30.95
N ALA A 107 16.39 -28.76 31.31
CA ALA A 107 17.50 -28.91 32.25
C ALA A 107 17.03 -28.88 33.72
N ALA A 108 15.80 -28.43 33.97
CA ALA A 108 15.22 -28.40 35.30
C ALA A 108 14.79 -29.82 35.74
N GLU A 109 15.63 -30.47 36.53
CA GLU A 109 15.35 -31.79 37.07
C GLU A 109 14.47 -31.73 38.33
N GLU A 110 14.54 -30.64 39.10
CA GLU A 110 13.80 -30.48 40.35
C GLU A 110 12.72 -29.38 40.29
N ARG A 111 11.69 -29.52 41.15
CA ARG A 111 10.61 -28.52 41.27
C ARG A 111 11.13 -27.12 41.61
N LYS A 112 12.20 -27.02 42.38
CA LYS A 112 12.82 -25.73 42.75
C LYS A 112 13.40 -25.01 41.52
N ASP A 113 13.95 -25.76 40.56
CA ASP A 113 14.57 -25.22 39.35
C ASP A 113 13.48 -24.74 38.38
N LEU A 114 12.37 -25.47 38.29
CA LEU A 114 11.17 -25.04 37.55
C LEU A 114 10.63 -23.71 38.08
N VAL A 115 10.56 -23.53 39.41
CA VAL A 115 10.09 -22.28 40.02
C VAL A 115 11.04 -21.12 39.70
N GLN A 116 12.36 -21.36 39.69
CA GLN A 116 13.33 -20.34 39.27
C GLN A 116 13.18 -19.93 37.81
N ILE A 117 12.87 -20.87 36.91
CA ILE A 117 12.62 -20.57 35.50
C ILE A 117 11.33 -19.77 35.35
N LEU A 118 10.27 -20.16 36.05
CA LEU A 118 8.99 -19.43 36.05
C LEU A 118 9.15 -18.00 36.56
N ALA A 119 9.98 -17.77 37.58
CA ALA A 119 10.28 -16.44 38.09
C ALA A 119 11.03 -15.55 37.08
N LYS A 120 11.67 -16.14 36.07
CA LYS A 120 12.39 -15.43 34.99
C LYS A 120 11.59 -15.32 33.69
N VAL A 121 10.32 -15.75 33.68
CA VAL A 121 9.48 -15.70 32.46
C VAL A 121 9.33 -14.28 31.95
N ASP A 122 9.28 -13.28 32.83
CA ASP A 122 9.18 -11.88 32.43
C ASP A 122 10.37 -11.44 31.55
N ASP A 123 11.59 -11.91 31.84
CA ASP A 123 12.77 -11.62 31.01
C ASP A 123 12.62 -12.18 29.58
N TYR A 124 12.07 -13.40 29.47
CA TYR A 124 11.78 -14.03 28.18
C TYR A 124 10.68 -13.28 27.41
N VAL A 125 9.67 -12.76 28.11
CA VAL A 125 8.60 -11.95 27.51
C VAL A 125 9.15 -10.62 27.01
N ASP A 126 10.00 -9.96 27.79
CA ASP A 126 10.64 -8.70 27.41
C ASP A 126 11.51 -8.87 26.15
N ASP A 127 12.28 -9.95 26.07
CA ASP A 127 13.09 -10.24 24.90
C ASP A 127 12.23 -10.58 23.67
N ALA A 128 11.11 -11.28 23.85
CA ALA A 128 10.16 -11.53 22.78
C ALA A 128 9.52 -10.23 22.25
N MET A 129 9.21 -9.28 23.13
CA MET A 129 8.65 -7.97 22.78
C MET A 129 9.65 -7.10 22.02
N LYS A 130 10.92 -7.07 22.46
CA LYS A 130 12.02 -6.41 21.73
C LYS A 130 12.19 -6.98 20.32
N ILE A 131 12.13 -8.30 20.16
CA ILE A 131 12.23 -8.97 18.84
C ILE A 131 11.00 -8.66 17.97
N ALA A 132 9.80 -8.62 18.56
CA ALA A 132 8.58 -8.26 17.85
C ALA A 132 8.58 -6.79 17.38
N GLY A 133 9.38 -5.94 18.03
CA GLY A 133 9.42 -4.50 17.80
C GLY A 133 8.21 -3.79 18.40
N ARG A 134 7.76 -4.26 19.58
CA ARG A 134 6.70 -3.66 20.37
C ARG A 134 7.24 -3.12 21.69
#